data_AF-A0A4P9C4D6-F1
#
_entry.id   AF-A0A4P9C4D6-F1
#
_cell.length_a   1.000
_cell.length_b   1.000
_cell.length_c   1.000
_cell.angle_alpha   90.00
_cell.angle_beta   90.00
_cell.angle_gamma   90.00
#
_symmetry.space_group_name_H-M   'P 1'
#
loop_
_entity.id
_entity.type
_entity.pdbx_description
1 polymer ?
#
loop_
_entity_poly.entity_id
_entity_poly.type
_entity_poly.pdbx_seq_one_letter_code
_entity_poly.pdbx_strand_id
1 'polypeptide(L)' 'MEKQENPEHPDSTSSYQAFETCVLCGKKTHIPVDTPITTRQGYIEGVGQLCAECNHKIKINN' A
#
# COMPACT_ATOMS: atom_id res chain seq x y z
N MET A 1 25.85 3.01 35.94
CA MET A 1 25.95 3.45 34.53
C MET A 1 25.24 2.41 33.70
N GLU A 2 24.01 2.74 33.33
CA GLU A 2 23.22 2.02 32.33
C GLU A 2 23.91 2.05 30.96
N LYS A 3 23.60 1.02 30.16
CA LYS A 3 23.81 0.81 28.72
C LYS A 3 24.40 -0.60 28.51
N GLN A 4 23.74 -1.56 27.87
CA GLN A 4 22.90 -1.45 26.70
C GLN A 4 21.77 -2.48 26.75
N GLU A 5 20.58 -2.00 26.49
CA GLU A 5 19.46 -2.75 25.93
C GLU A 5 19.93 -3.70 24.82
N ASN A 6 19.84 -4.99 25.08
CA ASN A 6 19.71 -5.98 24.02
C ASN A 6 18.42 -6.73 24.34
N PRO A 7 17.45 -6.64 23.43
CA PRO A 7 17.17 -7.83 22.66
C PRO A 7 17.12 -7.47 21.19
N GLU A 8 18.24 -7.71 20.50
CA GLU A 8 18.33 -8.19 19.14
C GLU A 8 17.04 -8.95 18.76
N HIS A 9 16.15 -8.20 18.11
CA HIS A 9 14.84 -8.67 17.72
C HIS A 9 15.02 -9.82 16.73
N PRO A 10 14.48 -11.01 17.03
CA PRO A 10 14.48 -12.09 16.07
C PRO A 10 13.50 -11.69 14.97
N ASP A 11 13.93 -11.70 13.71
CA ASP A 11 13.49 -12.75 12.80
C ASP A 11 13.87 -12.44 11.35
N SER A 12 14.47 -13.44 10.73
CA SER A 12 14.67 -13.58 9.30
C SER A 12 13.32 -13.72 8.59
N THR A 13 12.55 -12.65 8.35
CA THR A 13 11.21 -12.81 7.76
C THR A 13 11.17 -12.40 6.29
N SER A 14 10.94 -13.38 5.42
CA SER A 14 10.66 -13.27 3.98
C SER A 14 9.93 -11.97 3.60
N SER A 15 10.48 -11.24 2.63
CA SER A 15 10.00 -9.95 2.12
C SER A 15 8.63 -10.07 1.41
N TYR A 16 7.57 -10.32 2.16
CA TYR A 16 6.20 -10.25 1.65
C TYR A 16 5.83 -8.78 1.44
N GLN A 17 6.11 -8.27 0.25
CA GLN A 17 5.61 -6.98 -0.22
C GLN A 17 4.08 -7.03 -0.24
N ALA A 18 3.44 -6.40 0.74
CA ALA A 18 2.00 -6.22 0.77
C ALA A 18 1.63 -5.14 -0.24
N PHE A 19 0.57 -5.38 -1.01
CA PHE A 19 0.06 -4.42 -1.96
C PHE A 19 -1.34 -3.99 -1.55
N GLU A 20 -1.66 -2.74 -1.87
CA GLU A 20 -2.98 -2.16 -1.68
C GLU A 20 -4.04 -2.94 -2.45
N THR A 21 -5.28 -2.88 -1.96
CA THR A 21 -6.43 -3.52 -2.60
C THR A 21 -7.37 -2.45 -3.15
N CYS A 22 -7.89 -2.67 -4.35
CA CYS A 22 -8.82 -1.75 -4.98
C CYS A 22 -10.13 -1.68 -4.18
N VAL A 23 -10.51 -0.50 -3.70
CA VAL A 23 -11.74 -0.30 -2.93
C VAL A 23 -13.02 -0.49 -3.75
N LEU A 24 -12.93 -0.36 -5.08
CA LEU A 24 -14.09 -0.54 -5.97
C LEU A 24 -14.35 -2.00 -6.32
N CYS A 25 -13.30 -2.79 -6.58
CA CYS A 25 -13.43 -4.14 -7.14
C CYS A 25 -12.77 -5.24 -6.30
N GLY A 26 -12.09 -4.90 -5.20
CA GLY A 26 -11.44 -5.84 -4.30
C GLY A 26 -10.18 -6.52 -4.85
N LYS A 27 -9.75 -6.21 -6.08
CA LYS A 27 -8.52 -6.78 -6.65
C LYS A 27 -7.27 -6.18 -6.00
N LYS A 28 -6.25 -7.01 -5.79
CA LYS A 28 -4.90 -6.57 -5.42
C LYS A 28 -4.34 -5.64 -6.50
N THR A 29 -3.74 -4.53 -6.10
CA THR A 29 -3.08 -3.58 -7.01
C THR A 29 -1.58 -3.88 -7.10
N HIS A 30 -0.86 -3.12 -7.92
CA HIS A 30 0.60 -3.12 -7.96
C HIS A 30 1.22 -2.04 -7.07
N ILE A 31 0.42 -1.36 -6.24
CA ILE A 31 0.89 -0.30 -5.35
C ILE A 31 1.25 -0.92 -3.99
N PRO A 32 2.52 -0.89 -3.57
CA PRO A 32 2.92 -1.35 -2.24
C PRO A 32 2.26 -0.53 -1.13
N VAL A 33 1.88 -1.17 -0.02
CA VAL A 33 1.27 -0.49 1.14
C VAL A 33 2.22 0.53 1.79
N ASP A 34 3.53 0.35 1.62
CA ASP A 34 4.57 1.27 2.13
C ASP A 34 4.81 2.48 1.22
N THR A 35 4.21 2.51 0.01
CA THR A 35 4.37 3.65 -0.90
C THR A 35 3.69 4.88 -0.30
N PRO A 36 4.34 6.05 -0.24
CA PRO A 36 3.71 7.27 0.27
C PRO A 36 2.44 7.63 -0.50
N ILE A 37 1.38 8.05 0.20
CA ILE A 37 0.07 8.35 -0.40
C ILE A 37 0.19 9.37 -1.54
N THR A 38 1.04 10.38 -1.38
CA THR A 38 1.25 11.46 -2.36
C THR A 38 1.81 10.97 -3.71
N THR A 39 2.40 9.78 -3.76
CA THR A 39 2.96 9.19 -4.99
C THR A 39 2.10 8.02 -5.53
N ARG A 40 1.02 7.66 -4.84
CA ARG A 40 0.14 6.56 -5.27
C ARG A 40 -0.75 7.00 -6.43
N GLN A 41 -0.57 6.35 -7.57
CA GLN A 41 -1.46 6.57 -8.71
C GLN A 41 -2.84 5.95 -8.43
N GLY A 42 -3.91 6.75 -8.54
CA GLY A 42 -5.28 6.27 -8.35
C GLY A 42 -5.71 6.12 -6.89
N TYR A 43 -4.96 6.70 -5.94
CA TYR A 43 -5.45 6.91 -4.58
C TYR A 43 -6.43 8.09 -4.56
N ILE A 44 -7.55 7.92 -3.86
CA ILE A 44 -8.55 8.97 -3.63
C ILE A 44 -8.59 9.24 -2.13
N GLU A 45 -8.30 10.48 -1.73
CA GLU A 45 -8.29 10.89 -0.32
C GLU A 45 -9.63 10.60 0.35
N GLY A 46 -9.57 9.95 1.52
CA GLY A 46 -10.75 9.54 2.29
C GLY A 46 -11.51 8.31 1.75
N VAL A 47 -11.20 7.83 0.53
CA VAL A 47 -11.88 6.68 -0.09
C VAL A 47 -10.96 5.46 -0.16
N GLY A 48 -9.67 5.66 -0.50
CA GLY A 48 -8.66 4.61 -0.59
C GLY A 48 -8.13 4.39 -2.01
N GLN A 49 -7.48 3.24 -2.21
CA GLN A 49 -6.75 2.92 -3.44
C GLN A 49 -7.67 2.33 -4.53
N LEU A 50 -7.52 2.77 -5.78
CA LEU A 50 -8.09 2.10 -6.95
C LEU A 50 -7.02 1.35 -7.75
N CYS A 51 -7.41 0.26 -8.41
CA CYS A 51 -6.57 -0.35 -9.45
C CYS A 51 -6.57 0.51 -10.71
N ALA A 52 -5.60 0.28 -11.60
CA ALA A 52 -5.47 1.00 -12.87
C ALA A 52 -6.75 0.94 -13.72
N GLU A 53 -7.40 -0.23 -13.78
CA GLU A 53 -8.65 -0.42 -14.54
C GLU A 53 -9.79 0.44 -14.01
N CYS A 54 -10.03 0.41 -12.69
CA CYS A 54 -11.10 1.17 -12.05
C CYS A 54 -10.85 2.68 -12.12
N ASN A 55 -9.61 3.10 -11.87
CA ASN A 55 -9.20 4.49 -12.01
C ASN A 55 -9.42 4.99 -13.45
N HIS A 56 -9.09 4.18 -14.47
CA HIS A 56 -9.30 4.55 -15.86
C HIS A 56 -10.79 4.66 -16.21
N LYS A 57 -11.62 3.70 -15.79
CA LYS A 57 -13.08 3.74 -16.00
C LYS A 57 -13.71 5.01 -15.44
N ILE A 58 -13.36 5.39 -14.21
CA ILE A 58 -13.91 6.59 -13.57
C ILE A 58 -13.49 7.85 -14.35
N LYS A 59 -12.24 7.91 -14.83
CA LYS A 59 -11.72 9.05 -15.58
C LYS A 59 -12.33 9.20 -16.99
N ILE A 60 -12.70 8.11 -17.65
CA ILE A 60 -13.33 8.16 -18.98
C ILE A 60 -14.83 8.49 -18.89
N ASN A 61 -15.48 8.07 -17.80
CA ASN A 61 -16.92 8.21 -17.62
C ASN A 61 -17.35 9.58 -17.04
N ASN A 62 -16.45 10.57 -17.01
CA ASN A 62 -16.66 11.93 -16.51
C ASN A 62 -16.29 12.96 -17.57
#